data_AF-A0AAD7GZR9-F1
#
_entry.id   AF-A0AAD7GZR9-F1
#
_cell.length_a   1.000
_cell.length_b   1.000
_cell.length_c   1.000
_cell.angle_alpha   90.00
_cell.angle_beta   90.00
_cell.angle_gamma   90.00
#
_symmetry.space_group_name_H-M   'P 1'
#
loop_
_entity.id
_entity.type
_entity.pdbx_description
1 polymer ?
#
loop_
_entity_poly.entity_id
_entity_poly.type
_entity_poly.pdbx_seq_one_letter_code
_entity_poly.pdbx_strand_id
1 'polypeptide(L)'
;RGGEVAFYFAERAREFQEVARREALDAARAMVNAKRCVLVLTGDTVDLHGVTAAEAVVIVDEILEEGGWGASKPLKIITGRGAHSANQTSVLKPAVRRALEGAGWVVGAWDAGLSVRGRR
;
A
#
# COMPACT_ATOMS: atom_id res chain seq x y z
N ARG A 1 23.47 -27.29 25.86
CA ARG A 1 24.20 -26.33 24.99
C ARG A 1 23.53 -26.25 23.61
N GLY A 2 22.28 -25.78 23.54
CA GLY A 2 21.53 -25.67 22.27
C GLY A 2 20.74 -24.36 22.12
N GLY A 3 20.56 -23.60 23.21
CA GLY A 3 19.87 -22.31 23.18
C GLY A 3 20.63 -21.22 22.41
N GLU A 4 21.97 -21.19 22.50
CA GLU A 4 22.80 -20.21 21.78
C GLU A 4 22.77 -20.43 20.26
N VAL A 5 22.78 -21.69 19.81
CA VAL A 5 22.68 -22.04 18.39
C VAL A 5 21.29 -21.72 17.85
N ALA A 6 20.23 -22.04 18.62
CA ALA A 6 18.86 -21.67 18.27
C ALA A 6 18.66 -20.15 18.21
N PHE A 7 19.25 -19.40 19.14
CA PHE A 7 19.20 -17.94 19.16
C PHE A 7 19.91 -17.33 17.94
N TYR A 8 21.12 -17.80 17.61
CA TYR A 8 21.87 -17.34 16.44
C TYR A 8 21.09 -17.56 15.13
N PHE A 9 20.50 -18.74 14.93
CA PHE A 9 19.68 -18.99 13.75
C PHE A 9 18.37 -18.18 13.75
N ALA A 10 17.76 -17.95 14.90
CA ALA A 10 16.58 -17.10 15.01
C ALA A 10 16.90 -15.63 14.66
N GLU A 11 18.05 -15.12 15.08
CA GLU A 11 18.51 -13.77 14.76
C GLU A 11 18.82 -13.63 13.26
N ARG A 12 19.58 -14.57 12.68
CA ARG A 12 19.81 -14.64 11.23
C ARG A 12 18.51 -14.72 10.44
N ALA A 13 17.54 -15.52 10.89
CA ALA A 13 16.24 -15.62 10.23
C ALA A 13 15.49 -14.28 10.23
N ARG A 14 15.58 -13.50 11.32
CA ARG A 14 14.99 -12.15 11.38
C ARG A 14 15.66 -11.20 10.40
N GLU A 15 16.99 -11.19 10.34
CA GLU A 15 17.75 -10.36 9.39
C GLU A 15 17.32 -10.66 7.94
N PHE A 16 17.31 -11.94 7.54
CA PHE A 16 16.87 -12.32 6.20
C PHE A 16 15.42 -11.96 5.93
N GLN A 17 14.54 -12.09 6.93
CA GLN A 17 13.14 -11.71 6.80
C GLN A 17 12.97 -10.19 6.63
N GLU A 18 13.79 -9.38 7.30
CA GLU A 18 13.80 -7.92 7.14
C GLU A 18 14.28 -7.50 5.75
N VAL A 19 15.37 -8.10 5.25
CA VAL A 19 15.87 -7.86 3.89
C VAL A 19 14.80 -8.24 2.87
N ALA A 20 14.21 -9.43 2.98
CA ALA A 20 13.17 -9.89 2.06
C ALA A 20 11.94 -8.97 2.06
N ARG A 21 11.52 -8.46 3.23
CA ARG A 21 10.43 -7.47 3.33
C ARG A 21 10.76 -6.16 2.64
N ARG A 22 12.01 -5.69 2.77
CA ARG A 22 12.46 -4.46 2.13
C ARG A 22 12.49 -4.60 0.61
N GLU A 23 13.06 -5.69 0.11
CA GLU A 23 13.08 -5.97 -1.33
C GLU A 23 11.68 -6.14 -1.92
N ALA A 24 10.77 -6.79 -1.18
CA ALA A 24 9.36 -6.91 -1.57
C ALA A 24 8.68 -5.53 -1.67
N LEU A 25 8.92 -4.63 -0.71
CA LEU A 25 8.40 -3.26 -0.74
C LEU A 25 8.96 -2.47 -1.94
N ASP A 26 10.25 -2.61 -2.23
CA ASP A 26 10.87 -1.93 -3.38
C ASP A 26 10.32 -2.45 -4.72
N ALA A 27 10.08 -3.75 -4.83
CA ALA A 27 9.41 -4.34 -6.00
C ALA A 27 7.95 -3.86 -6.13
N ALA A 28 7.21 -3.77 -5.02
CA ALA A 28 5.85 -3.24 -4.98
C ALA A 28 5.80 -1.77 -5.43
N ARG A 29 6.74 -0.92 -4.96
CA ARG A 29 6.90 0.47 -5.41
C ARG A 29 7.13 0.54 -6.93
N ALA A 30 8.08 -0.24 -7.45
CA ALA A 30 8.39 -0.27 -8.88
C ALA A 30 7.16 -0.66 -9.72
N MET A 31 6.39 -1.67 -9.27
CA MET A 31 5.16 -2.10 -9.93
C MET A 31 4.09 -1.00 -9.93
N VAL A 32 3.83 -0.36 -8.78
CA VAL A 32 2.82 0.71 -8.68
C VAL A 32 3.22 1.91 -9.53
N ASN A 33 4.49 2.30 -9.51
CA ASN A 33 4.99 3.41 -10.30
C ASN A 33 4.90 3.12 -11.81
N ALA A 34 5.25 1.90 -12.25
CA ALA A 34 5.10 1.49 -13.64
C ALA A 34 3.63 1.60 -14.10
N LYS A 35 2.68 1.18 -13.27
CA LYS A 35 1.24 1.34 -13.55
C LYS A 35 0.81 2.80 -13.60
N ARG A 36 1.31 3.65 -12.70
CA ARG A 36 1.08 5.11 -12.73
C ARG A 36 1.57 5.74 -14.02
N CYS A 37 2.78 5.38 -14.48
CA CYS A 37 3.34 5.85 -15.76
C CYS A 37 2.48 5.48 -16.97
N VAL A 38 1.80 4.33 -16.94
CA VAL A 38 0.87 3.93 -18.02
C VAL A 38 -0.47 4.70 -17.94
N LEU A 39 -0.91 5.06 -16.73
CA LEU A 39 -2.16 5.78 -16.45
C LEU A 39 -2.05 7.32 -16.55
N VAL A 40 -0.93 7.85 -17.08
CA VAL A 40 -0.53 9.27 -17.11
C VAL A 40 -1.57 10.26 -17.66
N LEU A 41 -2.62 9.82 -18.34
CA LEU A 41 -3.70 10.70 -18.79
C LEU A 41 -4.48 11.38 -17.64
N THR A 42 -4.35 10.93 -16.38
CA THR A 42 -5.01 11.63 -15.25
C THR A 42 -4.15 11.91 -14.02
N GLY A 43 -2.95 11.33 -13.83
CA GLY A 43 -2.02 11.61 -12.71
C GLY A 43 -2.53 11.29 -11.29
N ASP A 44 -3.84 11.21 -11.13
CA ASP A 44 -4.57 11.18 -9.88
C ASP A 44 -5.04 9.75 -9.55
N THR A 45 -4.53 8.73 -10.25
CA THR A 45 -4.91 7.33 -10.01
C THR A 45 -3.70 6.49 -9.61
N VAL A 46 -3.89 5.65 -8.61
CA VAL A 46 -2.88 4.72 -8.07
C VAL A 46 -3.48 3.33 -8.03
N ASP A 47 -2.88 2.37 -8.73
CA ASP A 47 -3.31 0.97 -8.69
C ASP A 47 -2.42 0.14 -7.77
N LEU A 48 -3.00 -0.23 -6.62
CA LEU A 48 -2.40 -1.06 -5.58
C LEU A 48 -2.81 -2.54 -5.72
N HIS A 49 -3.41 -2.94 -6.84
CA HIS A 49 -3.66 -4.35 -7.09
C HIS A 49 -2.36 -5.17 -7.03
N GLY A 50 -2.36 -6.20 -6.20
CA GLY A 50 -1.27 -7.16 -6.09
C GLY A 50 -0.23 -6.85 -5.01
N VAL A 51 -0.38 -5.75 -4.27
CA VAL A 51 0.48 -5.45 -3.11
C VAL A 51 -0.17 -5.87 -1.79
N THR A 52 0.64 -6.03 -0.75
CA THR A 52 0.16 -6.29 0.61
C THR A 52 -0.43 -5.02 1.26
N ALA A 53 -1.19 -5.20 2.33
CA ALA A 53 -1.76 -4.07 3.08
C ALA A 53 -0.71 -3.13 3.67
N ALA A 54 0.41 -3.68 4.16
CA ALA A 54 1.50 -2.88 4.72
C ALA A 54 2.19 -2.04 3.63
N GLU A 55 2.52 -2.66 2.49
CA GLU A 55 3.12 -1.96 1.34
C GLU A 55 2.18 -0.87 0.80
N ALA A 56 0.90 -1.18 0.64
CA ALA A 56 -0.09 -0.22 0.16
C ALA A 56 -0.19 1.04 1.03
N VAL A 57 -0.14 0.89 2.36
CA VAL A 57 -0.19 2.04 3.27
C VAL A 57 1.04 2.92 3.09
N VAL A 58 2.24 2.33 3.05
CA VAL A 58 3.49 3.08 2.85
C VAL A 58 3.48 3.81 1.50
N ILE A 59 3.15 3.12 0.42
CA ILE A 59 3.15 3.69 -0.94
C ILE A 59 2.13 4.83 -1.06
N VAL A 60 0.95 4.69 -0.47
CA VAL A 60 -0.07 5.75 -0.52
C VAL A 60 0.36 6.96 0.29
N ASP A 61 0.98 6.76 1.45
CA ASP A 61 1.48 7.86 2.29
C ASP A 61 2.54 8.68 1.53
N GLU A 62 3.51 8.01 0.91
CA GLU A 62 4.54 8.63 0.05
C GLU A 62 3.91 9.48 -1.08
N ILE A 63 2.89 8.94 -1.76
CA ILE A 63 2.20 9.67 -2.84
C ILE A 63 1.42 10.87 -2.29
N LEU A 64 0.82 10.75 -1.12
CA LEU A 64 0.08 11.83 -0.50
C LEU A 64 1.01 12.96 -0.02
N GLU A 65 2.26 12.63 0.35
CA GLU A 65 3.32 13.61 0.67
C GLU A 65 3.80 14.41 -0.55
N GLU A 66 3.66 13.90 -1.78
CA GLU A 66 3.94 14.66 -3.02
C GLU A 66 3.08 15.94 -3.13
N GLY A 67 1.96 15.99 -2.40
CA GLY A 67 1.12 17.18 -2.25
C GLY A 67 0.21 17.46 -3.45
N GLY A 68 -0.67 18.45 -3.26
CA GLY A 68 -1.64 18.87 -4.29
C GLY A 68 -2.95 18.07 -4.33
N TRP A 69 -3.19 17.21 -3.35
CA TRP A 69 -4.43 16.43 -3.25
C TRP A 69 -5.51 17.20 -2.49
N GLY A 70 -6.70 17.32 -3.10
CA GLY A 70 -7.79 18.09 -2.54
C GLY A 70 -9.11 17.81 -3.25
N ALA A 71 -10.15 18.57 -2.91
CA ALA A 71 -11.47 18.35 -3.50
C ALA A 71 -11.47 18.55 -5.03
N SER A 72 -10.64 19.46 -5.55
CA SER A 72 -10.46 19.74 -6.98
C SER A 72 -9.54 18.74 -7.69
N LYS A 73 -8.71 18.01 -6.94
CA LYS A 73 -7.75 17.02 -7.46
C LYS A 73 -7.69 15.81 -6.51
N PRO A 74 -8.73 14.95 -6.53
CA PRO A 74 -8.81 13.83 -5.61
C PRO A 74 -7.94 12.64 -6.07
N LEU A 75 -7.15 12.06 -5.16
CA LEU A 75 -6.39 10.84 -5.44
C LEU A 75 -7.32 9.63 -5.44
N LYS A 76 -7.43 8.93 -6.57
CA LYS A 76 -8.14 7.66 -6.75
C LYS A 76 -7.20 6.51 -6.49
N ILE A 77 -7.57 5.65 -5.54
CA ILE A 77 -6.80 4.47 -5.18
C ILE A 77 -7.60 3.24 -5.62
N ILE A 78 -7.03 2.42 -6.48
CA ILE A 78 -7.59 1.14 -6.90
C ILE A 78 -6.97 0.06 -6.02
N THR A 79 -7.80 -0.65 -5.26
CA THR A 79 -7.38 -1.73 -4.36
C THR A 79 -7.70 -3.12 -4.94
N GLY A 80 -8.26 -3.15 -6.16
CA GLY A 80 -8.82 -4.36 -6.77
C GLY A 80 -10.16 -4.79 -6.16
N ARG A 81 -10.85 -5.69 -6.86
CA ARG A 81 -12.19 -6.21 -6.49
C ARG A 81 -12.17 -7.33 -5.41
N GLY A 82 -11.01 -7.65 -4.84
CA GLY A 82 -10.86 -8.71 -3.83
C GLY A 82 -10.79 -10.15 -4.36
N ALA A 83 -11.12 -10.38 -5.63
CA ALA A 83 -11.21 -11.73 -6.25
C ALA A 83 -9.88 -12.51 -6.38
N HIS A 84 -8.72 -11.85 -6.20
CA HIS A 84 -7.40 -12.46 -6.39
C HIS A 84 -6.59 -12.65 -5.09
N SER A 85 -7.16 -12.33 -3.92
CA SER A 85 -6.50 -12.63 -2.64
C SER A 85 -6.69 -14.10 -2.27
N ALA A 86 -5.65 -14.76 -1.73
CA ALA A 86 -5.83 -16.02 -1.03
C ALA A 86 -6.89 -15.81 0.05
N ASN A 87 -8.06 -16.44 -0.08
CA ASN A 87 -9.27 -16.33 0.77
C ASN A 87 -10.32 -15.27 0.38
N GLN A 88 -10.27 -14.67 -0.82
CA GLN A 88 -11.32 -13.76 -1.36
C GLN A 88 -11.73 -12.59 -0.45
N THR A 89 -10.95 -12.27 0.58
CA THR A 89 -11.24 -11.20 1.52
C THR A 89 -10.40 -10.00 1.13
N SER A 90 -11.04 -8.94 0.66
CA SER A 90 -10.35 -7.67 0.37
C SER A 90 -9.86 -7.05 1.68
N VAL A 91 -8.66 -7.43 2.12
CA VAL A 91 -7.99 -6.85 3.30
C VAL A 91 -7.37 -5.50 2.99
N LEU A 92 -7.09 -5.23 1.71
CA LEU A 92 -6.40 -4.04 1.24
C LEU A 92 -7.26 -2.78 1.42
N LYS A 93 -8.51 -2.81 0.93
CA LYS A 93 -9.44 -1.68 1.00
C LYS A 93 -9.73 -1.20 2.43
N PRO A 94 -10.09 -2.07 3.40
CA PRO A 94 -10.33 -1.63 4.78
C PRO A 94 -9.04 -1.19 5.50
N ALA A 95 -7.89 -1.82 5.23
CA ALA A 95 -6.62 -1.45 5.86
C ALA A 95 -6.17 -0.05 5.42
N VAL A 96 -6.14 0.20 4.11
CA VAL A 96 -5.74 1.51 3.55
C VAL A 96 -6.70 2.61 4.00
N ARG A 97 -8.01 2.34 4.02
CA ARG A 97 -9.01 3.28 4.56
C ARG A 97 -8.68 3.69 5.99
N ARG A 98 -8.49 2.72 6.89
CA ARG A 98 -8.26 2.99 8.32
C ARG A 98 -6.99 3.81 8.54
N ALA A 99 -5.93 3.49 7.82
CA ALA A 99 -4.68 4.25 7.89
C ALA A 99 -4.88 5.71 7.47
N LEU A 100 -5.56 5.93 6.34
CA LEU A 100 -5.83 7.27 5.82
C LEU A 100 -6.75 8.10 6.71
N GLU A 101 -7.84 7.51 7.19
CA GLU A 101 -8.77 8.17 8.13
C GLU A 101 -8.04 8.50 9.45
N GLY A 102 -7.19 7.61 9.96
CA GLY A 102 -6.35 7.85 11.14
C GLY A 102 -5.33 8.98 10.96
N ALA A 103 -4.82 9.16 9.74
CA ALA A 103 -3.95 10.28 9.38
C ALA A 103 -4.71 11.60 9.10
N GLY A 104 -6.04 11.61 9.22
CA GLY A 104 -6.88 12.81 9.06
C GLY A 104 -7.35 13.07 7.62
N TRP A 105 -7.16 12.12 6.70
CA TRP A 105 -7.61 12.26 5.33
C TRP A 105 -9.13 12.04 5.20
N VAL A 106 -9.75 12.77 4.26
CA VAL A 106 -11.15 12.58 3.87
C VAL A 106 -11.23 11.52 2.77
N VAL A 107 -11.74 10.34 3.13
CA VAL A 107 -11.73 9.14 2.26
C VAL A 107 -13.14 8.70 1.85
N GLY A 108 -13.44 8.75 0.55
CA GLY A 108 -14.62 8.15 -0.06
C GLY A 108 -14.37 6.71 -0.51
N ALA A 109 -15.40 5.85 -0.44
CA ALA A 109 -15.40 4.53 -1.07
C ALA A 109 -16.07 4.58 -2.45
N TRP A 110 -15.61 3.72 -3.36
CA TRP A 110 -16.34 3.38 -4.60
C TRP A 110 -16.07 1.92 -4.96
N ASP A 111 -16.71 1.40 -5.99
CA ASP A 111 -16.73 -0.05 -6.28
C ASP A 111 -15.32 -0.66 -6.41
N ALA A 112 -14.40 -0.02 -7.14
CA ALA A 112 -13.07 -0.56 -7.37
C ALA A 112 -11.99 -0.09 -6.36
N GLY A 113 -12.34 0.78 -5.40
CA GLY A 113 -11.37 1.26 -4.41
C GLY A 113 -11.78 2.45 -3.55
N LEU A 114 -10.85 3.39 -3.35
CA LEU A 114 -10.96 4.55 -2.48
C LEU A 114 -10.70 5.85 -3.26
N SER A 115 -11.14 6.97 -2.71
CA SER A 115 -10.86 8.32 -3.22
C SER A 115 -10.53 9.25 -2.07
N VAL A 116 -9.37 9.89 -2.11
CA VAL A 116 -8.90 10.84 -1.09
C VAL A 116 -9.12 12.26 -1.61
N ARG A 117 -9.79 13.11 -0.83
CA ARG A 117 -10.23 14.45 -1.27
C ARG A 117 -9.59 15.60 -0.50
N GLY A 118 -8.51 15.34 0.22
CA GLY A 118 -7.84 16.31 1.09
C GLY A 118 -7.87 15.88 2.55
N ARG A 119 -7.31 16.73 3.41
CA ARG A 119 -7.15 16.50 4.86
C ARG A 119 -8.10 17.40 5.65
N ARG A 120 -8.62 16.89 6.77
CA ARG A 120 -9.41 17.69 7.73
C ARG A 120 -8.52 18.65 8.51
#